data_AF-A0A948X1S8-F1
#
_entry.id   AF-A0A948X1S8-F1
#
_cell.length_a   1.000
_cell.length_b   1.000
_cell.length_c   1.000
_cell.angle_alpha   90.00
_cell.angle_beta   90.00
_cell.angle_gamma   90.00
#
_symmetry.space_group_name_H-M   'P 1'
#
loop_
_entity.id
_entity.type
_entity.pdbx_description
1 polymer ?
#
loop_
_entity_poly.entity_id
_entity_poly.type
_entity_poly.pdbx_seq_one_letter_code
_entity_poly.pdbx_strand_id
1 'polypeptide(L)'
;MPVLPWSPLSPLQSTKQSSSQGRCQLLRPLFLANAVALTITAFIPSVTLAAATKVDATFDPHPAADDVLVPMPCNGVMVFKKVYTGNSDKLKDKGFNAGSPNSESLVAQAPNHRYVQGGFHDSDGYYYLMSKYELNAAQYQLLTNYEQGKGKCTEKKYSVRDRMAQANISWFDAIELTRQYSYFLATKEALSAAKALGGVVPTAADGKTVAFVRLPTDSEWEYAARGGNAVTSSQFSAEVFPLEGSIADYAWYKGQDSAADAKIRVIGLKKPNPLGLYDILGNVSEMMLDPFYATRTGRLHGQSGGFIVRGGSVLSAKSDMITAYRSEKPFFTRGKESSARDMGVRLVLSVPVTTSINEVRALNEEIAALGQDSDAEDIKGGGNLNTVAALDKIIAEQKEAQQRYEREQKALSADNEELAETNAELMANVQTLQESLTALRLNMVEANSKRDEMRDRAIVSALRLGGYLCSTLASEQIALERNLKNEEIIRKLPIAACRTDKDSAACKKAVAEQEERLKANRELAVSMVDYYASYYADHITDTSDTYDLKFIVIQERNAQKSLGKSEGTLANYIEQFVVDVGRYAKGDSRNLEDNKERWVKQCRALVSK
;
A
#
# COMPACT_ATOMS: atom_id res chain seq x y z
N MET A 1 -8.42 -63.05 20.92
CA MET A 1 -8.50 -63.98 22.06
C MET A 1 -7.41 -63.60 23.05
N PRO A 2 -7.68 -63.63 24.37
CA PRO A 2 -8.31 -62.55 25.14
C PRO A 2 -7.35 -62.08 26.29
N VAL A 3 -7.62 -61.10 27.16
CA VAL A 3 -8.64 -61.04 28.24
C VAL A 3 -8.69 -59.60 28.82
N LEU A 4 -9.91 -59.11 29.09
CA LEU A 4 -10.30 -57.87 29.81
C LEU A 4 -10.48 -58.15 31.34
N PRO A 5 -11.10 -57.27 32.16
CA PRO A 5 -10.64 -56.04 32.83
C PRO A 5 -10.87 -56.15 34.37
N TRP A 6 -11.01 -55.04 35.13
CA TRP A 6 -12.08 -54.81 36.14
C TRP A 6 -12.03 -53.38 36.71
N SER A 7 -13.22 -52.80 36.89
CA SER A 7 -13.53 -51.49 37.51
C SER A 7 -13.85 -51.64 39.00
N PRO A 8 -14.12 -50.52 39.72
CA PRO A 8 -15.23 -50.56 40.67
C PRO A 8 -16.16 -49.34 40.61
N LEU A 9 -17.33 -49.58 41.20
CA LEU A 9 -18.60 -48.86 41.19
C LEU A 9 -18.72 -47.72 42.21
N SER A 10 -19.64 -46.80 41.90
CA SER A 10 -20.23 -45.75 42.74
C SER A 10 -21.09 -46.29 43.90
N PRO A 11 -21.49 -45.43 44.86
CA PRO A 11 -22.69 -45.65 45.68
C PRO A 11 -23.81 -44.61 45.45
N LEU A 12 -25.03 -45.08 45.78
CA LEU A 12 -26.36 -44.48 45.64
C LEU A 12 -26.78 -43.56 46.81
N GLN A 13 -27.57 -42.54 46.45
CA GLN A 13 -28.81 -41.98 47.05
C GLN A 13 -29.14 -42.12 48.56
N SER A 14 -29.57 -41.00 49.19
CA SER A 14 -30.96 -40.76 49.68
C SER A 14 -31.09 -39.36 50.36
N THR A 15 -31.83 -38.41 49.77
CA THR A 15 -33.14 -37.82 50.17
C THR A 15 -33.54 -37.82 51.67
N LYS A 16 -33.77 -36.64 52.28
CA LYS A 16 -35.10 -36.05 52.63
C LYS A 16 -35.02 -34.84 53.61
N GLN A 17 -35.85 -33.81 53.31
CA GLN A 17 -36.76 -32.99 54.17
C GLN A 17 -36.31 -32.54 55.58
N SER A 18 -36.69 -31.40 56.16
CA SER A 18 -37.43 -30.18 55.83
C SER A 18 -37.52 -29.34 57.14
N SER A 19 -37.91 -28.07 57.04
CA SER A 19 -38.81 -27.32 57.96
C SER A 19 -38.28 -26.37 59.05
N SER A 20 -38.96 -25.21 59.04
CA SER A 20 -39.31 -24.21 60.08
C SER A 20 -38.21 -23.51 60.88
N GLN A 21 -37.96 -22.20 60.69
CA GLN A 21 -38.71 -21.02 61.22
C GLN A 21 -38.93 -21.01 62.74
N GLY A 22 -38.38 -19.98 63.42
CA GLY A 22 -38.69 -19.63 64.81
C GLY A 22 -37.89 -18.42 65.31
N ARG A 23 -38.60 -17.32 65.62
CA ARG A 23 -38.16 -15.96 65.98
C ARG A 23 -37.76 -15.79 67.46
N CYS A 24 -36.99 -14.71 67.71
CA CYS A 24 -37.02 -13.78 68.88
C CYS A 24 -36.62 -14.37 70.27
N GLN A 25 -36.01 -13.68 71.24
CA GLN A 25 -35.56 -12.30 71.46
C GLN A 25 -34.76 -12.26 72.79
N LEU A 26 -33.99 -11.18 73.00
CA LEU A 26 -33.67 -10.51 74.29
C LEU A 26 -32.68 -11.17 75.28
N LEU A 27 -31.53 -10.51 75.50
CA LEU A 27 -31.14 -9.81 76.76
C LEU A 27 -29.63 -9.44 76.76
N ARG A 28 -29.32 -8.20 77.16
CA ARG A 28 -27.96 -7.68 77.47
C ARG A 28 -27.79 -7.64 79.01
N PRO A 29 -26.54 -7.69 79.52
CA PRO A 29 -25.94 -6.49 80.16
C PRO A 29 -24.44 -6.31 79.80
N LEU A 30 -23.95 -5.13 79.43
CA LEU A 30 -23.45 -4.01 80.27
C LEU A 30 -22.21 -4.33 81.12
N PHE A 31 -21.02 -3.87 80.67
CA PHE A 31 -20.00 -3.23 81.51
C PHE A 31 -19.14 -2.27 80.65
N LEU A 32 -18.95 -1.06 81.20
CA LEU A 32 -18.30 0.12 80.63
C LEU A 32 -16.77 0.09 80.76
N ALA A 33 -16.06 0.71 79.80
CA ALA A 33 -14.90 1.58 80.06
C ALA A 33 -14.53 2.46 78.85
N ASN A 34 -14.99 3.71 78.93
CA ASN A 34 -14.48 5.00 78.43
C ASN A 34 -13.27 5.06 77.47
N ALA A 35 -13.45 5.73 76.34
CA ALA A 35 -12.61 6.87 75.93
C ALA A 35 -13.36 7.80 74.95
N VAL A 36 -13.23 9.10 75.20
CA VAL A 36 -13.94 10.23 74.57
C VAL A 36 -13.26 10.65 73.27
N ALA A 37 -14.04 10.91 72.19
CA ALA A 37 -13.70 11.91 71.18
C ALA A 37 -14.90 12.26 70.26
N LEU A 38 -15.37 13.51 70.42
CA LEU A 38 -15.99 14.43 69.45
C LEU A 38 -16.64 13.85 68.17
N THR A 39 -17.98 13.91 68.12
CA THR A 39 -18.79 13.69 66.90
C THR A 39 -18.79 14.91 65.99
N ILE A 40 -18.16 14.80 64.81
CA ILE A 40 -18.48 15.64 63.65
C ILE A 40 -19.61 14.95 62.89
N THR A 41 -20.80 15.53 62.91
CA THR A 41 -21.93 15.12 62.04
C THR A 41 -21.60 15.48 60.60
N ALA A 42 -21.03 14.54 59.85
CA ALA A 42 -20.95 14.63 58.40
C ALA A 42 -22.29 14.17 57.82
N PHE A 43 -23.02 15.12 57.23
CA PHE A 43 -24.12 14.87 56.29
C PHE A 43 -23.53 14.03 55.14
N ILE A 44 -23.84 12.74 55.07
CA ILE A 44 -23.57 11.94 53.87
C ILE A 44 -24.81 12.11 52.99
N PRO A 45 -24.73 12.83 51.85
CA PRO A 45 -25.81 12.80 50.89
C PRO A 45 -25.87 11.37 50.34
N SER A 46 -27.01 10.72 50.51
CA SER A 46 -27.33 9.49 49.79
C SER A 46 -27.31 9.81 48.30
N VAL A 47 -26.19 9.54 47.64
CA VAL A 47 -26.13 9.51 46.18
C VAL A 47 -27.00 8.33 45.77
N THR A 48 -28.21 8.65 45.32
CA THR A 48 -29.03 7.70 44.56
C THR A 48 -28.24 7.36 43.31
N LEU A 49 -27.64 6.16 43.30
CA LEU A 49 -27.10 5.56 42.09
C LEU A 49 -28.29 5.39 41.14
N ALA A 50 -28.40 6.28 40.15
CA ALA A 50 -29.40 6.14 39.10
C ALA A 50 -29.16 4.76 38.45
N ALA A 51 -30.16 3.88 38.52
CA ALA A 51 -30.10 2.60 37.86
C ALA A 51 -29.90 2.85 36.36
N ALA A 52 -28.76 2.44 35.81
CA ALA A 52 -28.51 2.50 34.37
C ALA A 52 -29.64 1.74 33.67
N THR A 53 -30.36 2.44 32.78
CA THR A 53 -31.37 1.83 31.92
C THR A 53 -30.70 0.73 31.11
N LYS A 54 -31.06 -0.53 31.41
CA LYS A 54 -30.49 -1.70 30.75
C LYS A 54 -30.82 -1.66 29.25
N VAL A 55 -29.81 -1.45 28.41
CA VAL A 55 -29.94 -1.50 26.95
C VAL A 55 -30.45 -2.87 26.52
N ASP A 56 -31.37 -2.91 25.55
CA ASP A 56 -31.91 -4.16 25.02
C ASP A 56 -30.77 -4.98 24.38
N ALA A 57 -30.73 -6.29 24.65
CA ALA A 57 -29.71 -7.21 24.11
C ALA A 57 -29.75 -7.33 22.57
N THR A 58 -30.78 -6.76 21.94
CA THR A 58 -30.85 -6.57 20.50
C THR A 58 -29.76 -5.64 20.01
N PHE A 59 -29.45 -4.59 20.76
CA PHE A 59 -28.47 -3.56 20.42
C PHE A 59 -27.12 -3.79 21.11
N ASP A 60 -27.14 -4.35 22.32
CA ASP A 60 -25.92 -4.63 23.10
C ASP A 60 -25.99 -5.98 23.83
N PRO A 61 -25.60 -7.08 23.17
CA PRO A 61 -25.60 -8.39 23.81
C PRO A 61 -24.51 -8.57 24.88
N HIS A 62 -23.47 -7.72 24.89
CA HIS A 62 -22.36 -7.83 25.85
C HIS A 62 -22.00 -6.47 26.48
N PRO A 63 -22.88 -5.87 27.31
CA PRO A 63 -22.62 -4.55 27.89
C PRO A 63 -21.31 -4.48 28.66
N ALA A 64 -20.55 -3.41 28.43
CA ALA A 64 -19.29 -3.11 29.10
C ALA A 64 -19.32 -1.68 29.67
N ALA A 65 -18.53 -1.43 30.74
CA ALA A 65 -18.55 -0.17 31.46
C ALA A 65 -18.02 1.03 30.66
N ASP A 66 -17.16 0.76 29.68
CA ASP A 66 -16.53 1.71 28.77
C ASP A 66 -17.26 1.84 27.43
N ASP A 67 -18.49 1.34 27.33
CA ASP A 67 -19.33 1.47 26.14
C ASP A 67 -19.88 2.89 26.00
N VAL A 68 -19.79 3.44 24.78
CA VAL A 68 -20.38 4.73 24.43
C VAL A 68 -21.74 4.49 23.77
N LEU A 69 -22.81 4.71 24.54
CA LEU A 69 -24.19 4.53 24.09
C LEU A 69 -24.66 5.76 23.32
N VAL A 70 -24.90 5.62 22.03
CA VAL A 70 -25.39 6.69 21.15
C VAL A 70 -26.83 6.39 20.75
N PRO A 71 -27.78 7.31 20.95
CA PRO A 71 -29.18 7.06 20.63
C PRO A 71 -29.37 6.92 19.11
N MET A 72 -30.38 6.15 18.72
CA MET A 72 -30.91 6.09 17.36
C MET A 72 -32.39 6.49 17.36
N PRO A 73 -32.99 6.75 16.20
CA PRO A 73 -34.44 6.93 16.10
C PRO A 73 -35.23 5.80 16.79
N CYS A 74 -36.44 6.13 17.24
CA CYS A 74 -37.38 5.15 17.82
C CYS A 74 -36.85 4.39 19.04
N ASN A 75 -36.13 5.07 19.94
CA ASN A 75 -35.49 4.50 21.13
C ASN A 75 -34.48 3.38 20.82
N GLY A 76 -33.99 3.31 19.59
CA GLY A 76 -32.88 2.44 19.24
C GLY A 76 -31.58 2.94 19.86
N VAL A 77 -30.56 2.07 19.84
CA VAL A 77 -29.24 2.36 20.38
C VAL A 77 -28.18 1.81 19.43
N MET A 78 -27.09 2.54 19.28
CA MET A 78 -25.85 2.02 18.74
C MET A 78 -24.74 2.17 19.77
N VAL A 79 -23.97 1.11 19.97
CA VAL A 79 -22.87 1.08 20.93
C VAL A 79 -21.56 1.28 20.21
N PHE A 80 -20.72 2.17 20.73
CA PHE A 80 -19.40 2.48 20.19
C PHE A 80 -18.31 2.19 21.22
N LYS A 81 -17.11 1.86 20.72
CA LYS A 81 -15.86 1.79 21.48
C LYS A 81 -14.97 2.96 21.09
N LYS A 82 -14.25 3.50 22.07
CA LYS A 82 -13.17 4.46 21.80
C LYS A 82 -11.96 3.71 21.27
N VAL A 83 -11.45 4.15 20.12
CA VAL A 83 -10.20 3.65 19.55
C VAL A 83 -9.17 4.76 19.62
N TYR A 84 -8.28 4.67 20.62
CA TYR A 84 -7.23 5.65 20.86
C TYR A 84 -6.11 5.53 19.82
N THR A 85 -5.65 6.66 19.29
CA THR A 85 -4.63 6.72 18.23
C THR A 85 -3.29 7.24 18.74
N GLY A 86 -3.27 8.34 19.51
CA GLY A 86 -2.02 8.96 19.94
C GLY A 86 -2.18 10.02 21.04
N ASN A 87 -1.03 10.53 21.48
CA ASN A 87 -0.87 11.43 22.62
C ASN A 87 -1.52 12.82 22.40
N SER A 88 -1.37 13.71 23.38
CA SER A 88 -2.04 15.01 23.60
C SER A 88 -2.11 16.05 22.47
N ASP A 89 -1.59 15.77 21.27
CA ASP A 89 -1.45 16.74 20.19
C ASP A 89 -2.24 16.33 18.93
N LYS A 90 -2.94 17.31 18.34
CA LYS A 90 -3.90 17.12 17.26
C LYS A 90 -3.24 16.77 15.93
N LEU A 91 -2.07 17.35 15.64
CA LEU A 91 -1.35 17.14 14.38
C LEU A 91 -0.45 15.90 14.37
N LYS A 92 -0.21 15.29 15.52
CA LYS A 92 0.62 14.08 15.64
C LYS A 92 -0.21 12.84 15.39
N ASP A 93 -0.29 12.45 14.13
CA ASP A 93 -0.95 11.21 13.73
C ASP A 93 -0.19 9.95 14.19
N LYS A 94 -0.91 8.82 14.22
CA LYS A 94 -0.33 7.52 14.53
C LYS A 94 0.04 6.81 13.23
N GLY A 95 1.33 6.81 12.90
CA GLY A 95 1.88 5.98 11.84
C GLY A 95 1.86 4.49 12.18
N PHE A 96 1.49 3.65 11.22
CA PHE A 96 1.56 2.19 11.33
C PHE A 96 1.78 1.51 9.97
N ASN A 97 2.31 0.28 10.00
CA ASN A 97 2.48 -0.54 8.80
C ASN A 97 1.23 -1.39 8.59
N ALA A 98 0.45 -1.03 7.56
CA ALA A 98 -0.71 -1.78 7.10
C ALA A 98 -0.29 -2.89 6.11
N GLY A 99 -1.21 -3.81 5.83
CA GLY A 99 -1.00 -4.94 4.93
C GLY A 99 -0.33 -6.15 5.59
N SER A 100 -0.04 -7.17 4.79
CA SER A 100 0.67 -8.39 5.18
C SER A 100 1.72 -8.74 4.11
N PRO A 101 2.97 -9.05 4.51
CA PRO A 101 4.00 -9.51 3.58
C PRO A 101 3.71 -10.90 3.01
N ASN A 102 2.86 -11.68 3.68
CA ASN A 102 2.55 -13.06 3.32
C ASN A 102 1.25 -13.18 2.50
N SER A 103 0.66 -12.05 2.07
CA SER A 103 -0.58 -12.10 1.30
C SER A 103 -0.35 -12.58 -0.13
N GLU A 104 -1.22 -13.46 -0.60
CA GLU A 104 -1.28 -13.89 -2.01
C GLU A 104 -1.68 -12.73 -2.94
N SER A 105 -2.38 -11.71 -2.42
CA SER A 105 -2.81 -10.55 -3.19
C SER A 105 -1.97 -9.32 -2.87
N LEU A 106 -0.72 -9.30 -3.37
CA LEU A 106 0.20 -8.16 -3.16
C LEU A 106 -0.40 -6.82 -3.63
N VAL A 107 -1.19 -6.83 -4.70
CA VAL A 107 -1.87 -5.63 -5.21
C VAL A 107 -2.85 -5.07 -4.18
N ALA A 108 -3.55 -5.90 -3.41
CA ALA A 108 -4.53 -5.42 -2.44
C ALA A 108 -3.94 -5.26 -1.04
N GLN A 109 -2.99 -6.11 -0.64
CA GLN A 109 -2.66 -6.35 0.76
C GLN A 109 -1.16 -6.27 1.07
N ALA A 110 -0.29 -5.92 0.10
CA ALA A 110 1.13 -5.78 0.40
C ALA A 110 1.38 -4.72 1.49
N PRO A 111 2.51 -4.81 2.23
CA PRO A 111 2.85 -3.86 3.26
C PRO A 111 2.90 -2.42 2.73
N ASN A 112 2.29 -1.49 3.46
CA ASN A 112 2.29 -0.06 3.16
C ASN A 112 2.16 0.79 4.43
N HIS A 113 2.82 1.93 4.46
CA HIS A 113 2.76 2.83 5.61
C HIS A 113 1.50 3.70 5.57
N ARG A 114 0.78 3.80 6.70
CA ARG A 114 -0.46 4.58 6.83
C ARG A 114 -0.47 5.33 8.15
N TYR A 115 -1.39 6.29 8.22
CA TYR A 115 -1.60 7.15 9.37
C TYR A 115 -3.06 7.08 9.80
N VAL A 116 -3.30 7.25 11.10
CA VAL A 116 -4.64 7.36 11.67
C VAL A 116 -4.62 8.37 12.81
N GLN A 117 -5.67 9.19 12.92
CA GLN A 117 -5.83 10.14 14.01
C GLN A 117 -7.30 10.30 14.39
N GLY A 118 -7.57 10.27 15.70
CA GLY A 118 -8.88 10.49 16.26
C GLY A 118 -9.31 11.96 16.21
N GLY A 119 -10.61 12.19 16.01
CA GLY A 119 -11.20 13.55 16.05
C GLY A 119 -11.66 13.99 17.44
N PHE A 120 -11.86 13.05 18.37
CA PHE A 120 -12.23 13.31 19.76
C PHE A 120 -11.00 13.26 20.66
N HIS A 121 -11.09 13.86 21.84
CA HIS A 121 -10.00 13.90 22.81
C HIS A 121 -10.56 13.83 24.24
N ASP A 122 -9.88 13.09 25.12
CA ASP A 122 -10.07 13.11 26.56
C ASP A 122 -8.73 12.99 27.29
N SER A 123 -8.72 12.67 28.58
CA SER A 123 -7.49 12.55 29.38
C SER A 123 -6.51 11.49 28.86
N ASP A 124 -7.01 10.48 28.14
CA ASP A 124 -6.21 9.35 27.66
C ASP A 124 -5.66 9.58 26.24
N GLY A 125 -6.08 10.66 25.58
CA GLY A 125 -5.55 11.13 24.30
C GLY A 125 -6.61 11.26 23.20
N TYR A 126 -6.15 11.31 21.95
CA TYR A 126 -7.03 11.37 20.78
C TYR A 126 -7.61 10.00 20.44
N TYR A 127 -8.90 9.98 20.09
CA TYR A 127 -9.61 8.77 19.70
C TYR A 127 -10.69 9.05 18.66
N TYR A 128 -11.11 8.00 17.96
CA TYR A 128 -12.35 7.97 17.21
C TYR A 128 -13.30 6.93 17.79
N LEU A 129 -14.58 7.04 17.48
CA LEU A 129 -15.61 6.11 17.96
C LEU A 129 -15.97 5.17 16.83
N MET A 130 -15.77 3.86 17.04
CA MET A 130 -16.15 2.81 16.09
C MET A 130 -17.25 1.95 16.70
N SER A 131 -18.28 1.61 15.92
CA SER A 131 -19.38 0.80 16.42
C SER A 131 -18.87 -0.56 16.88
N LYS A 132 -19.31 -1.00 18.05
CA LYS A 132 -18.86 -2.21 18.74
C LYS A 132 -19.16 -3.48 17.94
N TYR A 133 -20.26 -3.44 17.19
CA TYR A 133 -20.75 -4.49 16.32
C TYR A 133 -20.93 -3.97 14.88
N GLU A 134 -21.10 -4.90 13.95
CA GLU A 134 -21.70 -4.64 12.64
C GLU A 134 -23.12 -4.06 12.81
N LEU A 135 -23.60 -3.29 11.82
CA LEU A 135 -24.99 -2.82 11.81
C LEU A 135 -25.94 -4.03 11.73
N ASN A 136 -26.84 -4.16 12.70
CA ASN A 136 -27.82 -5.25 12.70
C ASN A 136 -29.14 -4.88 12.01
N ALA A 137 -29.99 -5.88 11.79
CA ALA A 137 -31.26 -5.72 11.08
C ALA A 137 -32.25 -4.75 11.78
N ALA A 138 -32.28 -4.71 13.12
CA ALA A 138 -33.08 -3.71 13.85
C ALA A 138 -32.59 -2.29 13.54
N GLN A 139 -31.29 -2.04 13.71
CA GLN A 139 -30.69 -0.72 13.51
C GLN A 139 -30.83 -0.25 12.07
N TYR A 140 -30.66 -1.15 11.10
CA TYR A 140 -30.91 -0.85 9.70
C TYR A 140 -32.36 -0.40 9.46
N GLN A 141 -33.35 -1.17 9.94
CA GLN A 141 -34.77 -0.81 9.80
C GLN A 141 -35.10 0.52 10.45
N LEU A 142 -34.50 0.83 11.60
CA LEU A 142 -34.69 2.11 12.28
C LEU A 142 -34.22 3.28 11.43
N LEU A 143 -33.08 3.17 10.74
CA LEU A 143 -32.55 4.22 9.90
C LEU A 143 -33.27 4.33 8.55
N THR A 144 -33.65 3.21 7.93
CA THR A 144 -34.36 3.24 6.64
C THR A 144 -35.80 3.74 6.77
N ASN A 145 -36.45 3.46 7.90
CA ASN A 145 -37.83 3.90 8.15
C ASN A 145 -37.88 5.30 8.79
N TYR A 146 -36.73 5.92 9.08
CA TYR A 146 -36.69 7.22 9.71
C TYR A 146 -37.11 8.31 8.72
N GLU A 147 -38.38 8.72 8.81
CA GLU A 147 -38.88 9.90 8.11
C GLU A 147 -38.69 11.15 8.98
N GLN A 148 -37.73 11.98 8.58
CA GLN A 148 -37.34 13.24 9.22
C GLN A 148 -38.58 14.08 9.62
N GLY A 149 -38.80 14.24 10.94
CA GLY A 149 -39.87 15.08 11.48
C GLY A 149 -41.31 14.54 11.32
N LYS A 150 -41.51 13.30 10.84
CA LYS A 150 -42.84 12.68 10.69
C LYS A 150 -43.11 11.48 11.60
N GLY A 151 -42.16 11.14 12.48
CA GLY A 151 -42.38 10.34 13.68
C GLY A 151 -43.37 9.19 13.55
N LYS A 152 -43.01 8.12 12.83
CA LYS A 152 -43.73 6.85 12.92
C LYS A 152 -42.82 5.78 13.49
N CYS A 153 -42.48 5.95 14.75
CA CYS A 153 -41.91 4.88 15.55
C CYS A 153 -43.06 4.05 16.11
N THR A 154 -43.32 2.89 15.52
CA THR A 154 -44.19 1.91 16.15
C THR A 154 -43.39 1.16 17.20
N GLU A 155 -43.92 1.07 18.42
CA GLU A 155 -43.35 0.18 19.43
C GLU A 155 -43.26 -1.24 18.86
N LYS A 156 -42.03 -1.74 18.71
CA LYS A 156 -41.75 -3.06 18.18
C LYS A 156 -41.04 -3.88 19.26
N LYS A 157 -41.55 -5.07 19.49
CA LYS A 157 -40.83 -6.10 20.24
C LYS A 157 -39.80 -6.74 19.31
N TYR A 158 -38.53 -6.67 19.67
CA TYR A 158 -37.46 -7.28 18.88
C TYR A 158 -37.41 -8.80 19.05
N SER A 159 -37.03 -9.47 17.99
CA SER A 159 -36.80 -10.91 17.91
C SER A 159 -35.32 -11.20 17.71
N VAL A 160 -34.92 -12.47 17.85
CA VAL A 160 -33.53 -12.90 17.59
C VAL A 160 -33.10 -12.57 16.14
N ARG A 161 -34.02 -12.56 15.17
CA ARG A 161 -33.69 -12.21 13.78
C ARG A 161 -33.29 -10.75 13.63
N ASP A 162 -33.81 -9.87 14.48
CA ASP A 162 -33.48 -8.45 14.44
C ASP A 162 -32.03 -8.18 14.92
N ARG A 163 -31.39 -9.18 15.56
CA ARG A 163 -29.97 -9.16 15.92
C ARG A 163 -29.02 -9.65 14.82
N MET A 164 -29.54 -10.18 13.71
CA MET A 164 -28.69 -10.60 12.60
C MET A 164 -27.93 -9.41 12.05
N ALA A 165 -26.66 -9.60 11.71
CA ALA A 165 -25.91 -8.60 10.97
C ALA A 165 -26.65 -8.30 9.65
N GLN A 166 -26.85 -7.02 9.36
CA GLN A 166 -27.52 -6.62 8.14
C GLN A 166 -26.52 -6.71 6.98
N ALA A 167 -26.89 -7.49 5.97
CA ALA A 167 -26.16 -7.59 4.72
C ALA A 167 -27.03 -7.15 3.53
N ASN A 168 -26.53 -7.38 2.31
CA ASN A 168 -27.18 -6.96 1.08
C ASN A 168 -27.41 -5.44 1.02
N ILE A 169 -26.46 -4.69 1.57
CA ILE A 169 -26.40 -3.22 1.54
C ILE A 169 -25.50 -2.84 0.36
N SER A 170 -25.93 -1.91 -0.50
CA SER A 170 -25.04 -1.31 -1.51
C SER A 170 -24.17 -0.22 -0.89
N TRP A 171 -23.12 0.24 -1.58
CA TRP A 171 -22.36 1.39 -1.10
C TRP A 171 -23.24 2.66 -0.99
N PHE A 172 -24.20 2.85 -1.91
CA PHE A 172 -25.10 4.00 -1.86
C PHE A 172 -26.11 3.90 -0.71
N ASP A 173 -26.65 2.71 -0.45
CA ASP A 173 -27.46 2.46 0.74
C ASP A 173 -26.66 2.80 2.01
N ALA A 174 -25.39 2.37 2.08
CA ALA A 174 -24.52 2.64 3.22
C ALA A 174 -24.31 4.15 3.45
N ILE A 175 -24.10 4.93 2.39
CA ILE A 175 -23.98 6.39 2.48
C ILE A 175 -25.31 7.05 2.87
N GLU A 176 -26.44 6.54 2.39
CA GLU A 176 -27.74 7.07 2.78
C GLU A 176 -28.02 6.78 4.27
N LEU A 177 -27.68 5.60 4.77
CA LEU A 177 -27.79 5.26 6.19
C LEU A 177 -26.95 6.19 7.07
N THR A 178 -25.69 6.45 6.70
CA THR A 178 -24.82 7.35 7.46
C THR A 178 -25.35 8.78 7.44
N ARG A 179 -25.90 9.23 6.31
CA ARG A 179 -26.58 10.52 6.19
C ARG A 179 -27.79 10.62 7.11
N GLN A 180 -28.67 9.61 7.12
CA GLN A 180 -29.87 9.59 7.97
C GLN A 180 -29.51 9.59 9.45
N TYR A 181 -28.51 8.79 9.83
CA TYR A 181 -28.09 8.75 11.22
C TYR A 181 -27.44 10.07 11.66
N SER A 182 -26.58 10.66 10.82
CA SER A 182 -26.00 11.98 11.07
C SER A 182 -27.07 13.06 11.23
N TYR A 183 -28.10 13.03 10.39
CA TYR A 183 -29.21 13.96 10.49
C TYR A 183 -29.95 13.80 11.83
N PHE A 184 -30.27 12.57 12.23
CA PHE A 184 -30.92 12.31 13.53
C PHE A 184 -30.10 12.87 14.68
N LEU A 185 -28.78 12.62 14.73
CA LEU A 185 -27.92 13.10 15.82
C LEU A 185 -27.92 14.64 15.95
N ALA A 186 -28.12 15.37 14.85
CA ALA A 186 -28.22 16.83 14.85
C ALA A 186 -29.57 17.38 15.36
N THR A 187 -30.51 16.53 15.77
CA THR A 187 -31.84 16.94 16.23
C THR A 187 -31.95 17.07 17.75
N LYS A 188 -32.97 17.82 18.21
CA LYS A 188 -33.38 17.85 19.64
C LYS A 188 -33.95 16.51 20.11
N GLU A 189 -34.46 15.71 19.18
CA GLU A 189 -34.96 14.36 19.45
C GLU A 189 -33.80 13.48 19.94
N ALA A 190 -32.65 13.49 19.26
CA ALA A 190 -31.47 12.75 19.69
C ALA A 190 -30.96 13.16 21.07
N LEU A 191 -30.93 14.46 21.38
CA LEU A 191 -30.55 14.93 22.72
C LEU A 191 -31.50 14.41 23.81
N SER A 192 -32.80 14.40 23.52
CA SER A 192 -33.81 13.87 24.45
C SER A 192 -33.68 12.36 24.63
N ALA A 193 -33.45 11.63 23.53
CA ALA A 193 -33.22 10.19 23.53
C ALA A 193 -31.94 9.81 24.27
N ALA A 194 -30.83 10.51 24.07
CA ALA A 194 -29.58 10.31 24.80
C ALA A 194 -29.79 10.43 26.31
N LYS A 195 -30.50 11.48 26.76
CA LYS A 195 -30.80 11.68 28.18
C LYS A 195 -31.65 10.55 28.75
N ALA A 196 -32.67 10.10 28.02
CA ALA A 196 -33.53 8.99 28.45
C ALA A 196 -32.78 7.65 28.51
N LEU A 197 -31.81 7.45 27.61
CA LEU A 197 -30.96 6.27 27.53
C LEU A 197 -29.87 6.25 28.62
N GLY A 198 -29.50 7.40 29.18
CA GLY A 198 -28.24 7.56 29.90
C GLY A 198 -27.01 7.50 28.98
N GLY A 199 -27.21 7.79 27.69
CA GLY A 199 -26.18 7.83 26.66
C GLY A 199 -25.74 9.26 26.31
N VAL A 200 -25.07 9.41 25.17
CA VAL A 200 -24.50 10.68 24.70
C VAL A 200 -24.80 10.94 23.23
N VAL A 201 -24.93 12.23 22.87
CA VAL A 201 -24.74 12.69 21.48
C VAL A 201 -23.31 13.24 21.41
N PRO A 202 -22.36 12.55 20.77
CA PRO A 202 -20.97 13.00 20.74
C PRO A 202 -20.82 14.35 20.03
N THR A 203 -19.97 15.22 20.58
CA THR A 203 -19.66 16.54 20.03
C THR A 203 -18.15 16.73 19.91
N ALA A 204 -17.72 17.70 19.12
CA ALA A 204 -16.35 18.18 19.14
C ALA A 204 -16.00 18.86 20.47
N ALA A 205 -14.73 19.28 20.61
CA ALA A 205 -14.21 19.93 21.81
C ALA A 205 -14.93 21.24 22.19
N ASP A 206 -15.58 21.90 21.22
CA ASP A 206 -16.39 23.10 21.45
C ASP A 206 -17.72 22.83 22.18
N GLY A 207 -18.10 21.55 22.35
CA GLY A 207 -19.35 21.11 22.96
C GLY A 207 -20.61 21.44 22.15
N LYS A 208 -20.47 21.95 20.92
CA LYS A 208 -21.56 22.47 20.09
C LYS A 208 -21.65 21.76 18.75
N THR A 209 -20.51 21.43 18.16
CA THR A 209 -20.44 20.77 16.86
C THR A 209 -20.74 19.29 17.06
N VAL A 210 -21.95 18.88 16.67
CA VAL A 210 -22.39 17.48 16.75
C VAL A 210 -21.58 16.61 15.79
N ALA A 211 -21.19 15.42 16.26
CA ALA A 211 -20.51 14.44 15.43
C ALA A 211 -21.41 13.93 14.30
N PHE A 212 -20.79 13.62 13.16
CA PHE A 212 -21.46 12.98 12.03
C PHE A 212 -20.98 11.53 11.89
N VAL A 213 -21.83 10.72 11.27
CA VAL A 213 -21.62 9.30 11.04
C VAL A 213 -21.08 9.08 9.64
N ARG A 214 -20.16 8.12 9.49
CA ARG A 214 -19.63 7.69 8.20
C ARG A 214 -19.20 6.22 8.26
N LEU A 215 -18.86 5.68 7.09
CA LEU A 215 -18.10 4.44 7.02
C LEU A 215 -16.66 4.68 7.57
N PRO A 216 -16.02 3.64 8.14
CA PRO A 216 -14.63 3.72 8.55
C PRO A 216 -13.72 3.99 7.35
N THR A 217 -12.61 4.68 7.58
CA THR A 217 -11.55 4.70 6.57
C THR A 217 -10.84 3.35 6.51
N ASP A 218 -10.16 3.12 5.40
CA ASP A 218 -9.30 1.94 5.20
C ASP A 218 -8.20 1.87 6.28
N SER A 219 -7.68 3.01 6.76
CA SER A 219 -6.70 3.04 7.84
C SER A 219 -7.32 2.76 9.21
N GLU A 220 -8.45 3.40 9.53
CA GLU A 220 -9.11 3.23 10.83
C GLU A 220 -9.53 1.79 11.07
N TRP A 221 -10.17 1.18 10.08
CA TRP A 221 -10.64 -0.18 10.21
C TRP A 221 -9.50 -1.15 10.52
N GLU A 222 -8.40 -1.08 9.76
CA GLU A 222 -7.29 -2.00 9.93
C GLU A 222 -6.54 -1.76 11.24
N TYR A 223 -6.36 -0.50 11.64
CA TYR A 223 -5.77 -0.16 12.93
C TYR A 223 -6.60 -0.70 14.10
N ALA A 224 -7.93 -0.51 14.07
CA ALA A 224 -8.84 -1.05 15.07
C ALA A 224 -8.86 -2.58 15.05
N ALA A 225 -8.88 -3.19 13.86
CA ALA A 225 -8.90 -4.64 13.71
C ALA A 225 -7.68 -5.31 14.33
N ARG A 226 -6.49 -4.71 14.19
CA ARG A 226 -5.23 -5.17 14.78
C ARG A 226 -5.14 -5.00 16.30
N GLY A 227 -6.07 -4.27 16.91
CA GLY A 227 -6.10 -4.02 18.35
C GLY A 227 -5.58 -2.64 18.78
N GLY A 228 -5.21 -1.77 17.83
CA GLY A 228 -4.79 -0.39 18.10
C GLY A 228 -3.70 -0.29 19.18
N ASN A 229 -3.88 0.65 20.12
CA ASN A 229 -2.96 0.84 21.25
C ASN A 229 -3.13 -0.20 22.40
N ALA A 230 -4.08 -1.14 22.30
CA ALA A 230 -4.29 -2.17 23.32
C ALA A 230 -3.35 -3.38 23.18
N VAL A 231 -2.50 -3.41 22.15
CA VAL A 231 -1.57 -4.49 21.85
C VAL A 231 -0.14 -3.98 21.73
N THR A 232 0.84 -4.87 21.92
CA THR A 232 2.25 -4.55 21.68
C THR A 232 2.54 -4.39 20.18
N SER A 233 3.64 -3.71 19.81
CA SER A 233 4.04 -3.54 18.40
C SER A 233 4.26 -4.87 17.66
N SER A 234 4.74 -5.90 18.38
CA SER A 234 4.91 -7.25 17.82
C SER A 234 3.55 -7.88 17.49
N GLN A 235 2.60 -7.81 18.44
CA GLN A 235 1.24 -8.32 18.25
C GLN A 235 0.48 -7.55 17.16
N PHE A 236 0.66 -6.24 17.08
CA PHE A 236 0.05 -5.40 16.04
C PHE A 236 0.52 -5.80 14.62
N SER A 237 1.78 -6.22 14.50
CA SER A 237 2.41 -6.59 13.22
C SER A 237 2.07 -8.00 12.76
N ALA A 238 1.41 -8.81 13.60
CA ALA A 238 0.96 -10.14 13.23
C ALA A 238 -0.19 -10.08 12.18
N GLU A 239 -0.49 -11.23 11.58
CA GLU A 239 -1.59 -11.34 10.59
C GLU A 239 -2.98 -11.23 11.22
N VAL A 240 -3.07 -11.59 12.50
CA VAL A 240 -4.29 -11.56 13.30
C VAL A 240 -3.93 -10.97 14.66
N PHE A 241 -4.87 -10.24 15.27
CA PHE A 241 -4.76 -9.78 16.65
C PHE A 241 -4.58 -10.95 17.63
N PRO A 242 -4.07 -10.71 18.86
CA PRO A 242 -3.87 -11.78 19.85
C PRO A 242 -5.14 -12.60 20.11
N LEU A 243 -5.02 -13.92 19.96
CA LEU A 243 -6.12 -14.86 20.17
C LEU A 243 -5.84 -15.74 21.39
N GLU A 244 -6.83 -15.85 22.27
CA GLU A 244 -6.90 -16.94 23.24
C GLU A 244 -7.73 -18.09 22.67
N GLY A 245 -7.06 -19.04 22.02
CA GLY A 245 -7.67 -20.20 21.38
C GLY A 245 -7.52 -20.21 19.86
N SER A 246 -8.54 -20.70 19.17
CA SER A 246 -8.56 -20.78 17.71
C SER A 246 -9.17 -19.52 17.12
N ILE A 247 -8.83 -19.18 15.86
CA ILE A 247 -9.55 -18.14 15.10
C ILE A 247 -11.05 -18.44 15.00
N ALA A 248 -11.46 -19.72 15.09
CA ALA A 248 -12.85 -20.11 15.15
C ALA A 248 -13.57 -19.57 16.39
N ASP A 249 -12.89 -19.16 17.46
CA ASP A 249 -13.52 -18.55 18.64
C ASP A 249 -13.84 -17.06 18.44
N TYR A 250 -13.27 -16.44 17.41
CA TYR A 250 -13.32 -15.00 17.12
C TYR A 250 -13.99 -14.66 15.78
N ALA A 251 -13.89 -15.54 14.78
CA ALA A 251 -14.30 -15.25 13.41
C ALA A 251 -15.32 -16.24 12.81
N TRP A 252 -16.25 -15.72 12.02
CA TRP A 252 -17.25 -16.49 11.27
C TRP A 252 -16.87 -16.63 9.79
N TYR A 253 -16.38 -17.79 9.37
CA TYR A 253 -15.93 -18.06 7.99
C TYR A 253 -16.46 -19.39 7.46
N LYS A 254 -16.33 -19.61 6.15
CA LYS A 254 -16.74 -20.86 5.50
C LYS A 254 -15.80 -22.01 5.92
N GLY A 255 -16.22 -22.78 6.92
CA GLY A 255 -15.45 -23.90 7.47
C GLY A 255 -16.28 -24.76 8.41
N GLN A 256 -15.91 -26.04 8.55
CA GLN A 256 -16.61 -26.98 9.43
C GLN A 256 -16.52 -26.59 10.91
N ASP A 257 -15.45 -25.90 11.30
CA ASP A 257 -15.20 -25.39 12.65
C ASP A 257 -15.83 -24.01 12.92
N SER A 258 -16.50 -23.39 11.93
CA SER A 258 -17.13 -22.07 12.07
C SER A 258 -18.51 -22.00 11.40
N ALA A 259 -18.64 -21.43 10.19
CA ALA A 259 -19.92 -21.29 9.48
C ALA A 259 -20.08 -22.34 8.36
N ALA A 260 -20.27 -23.60 8.74
CA ALA A 260 -20.41 -24.72 7.78
C ALA A 260 -21.61 -24.57 6.82
N ASP A 261 -22.68 -23.91 7.27
CA ASP A 261 -23.89 -23.60 6.49
C ASP A 261 -23.79 -22.28 5.70
N ALA A 262 -22.68 -21.55 5.83
CA ALA A 262 -22.41 -20.28 5.16
C ALA A 262 -23.50 -19.21 5.41
N LYS A 263 -24.13 -19.22 6.59
CA LYS A 263 -25.18 -18.28 7.00
C LYS A 263 -24.65 -17.23 7.96
N ILE A 264 -25.04 -15.98 7.73
CA ILE A 264 -24.85 -14.85 8.64
C ILE A 264 -25.37 -15.20 10.02
N ARG A 265 -24.70 -14.68 11.06
CA ARG A 265 -25.04 -14.91 12.45
C ARG A 265 -25.60 -13.64 13.11
N VAL A 266 -26.06 -13.79 14.33
CA VAL A 266 -26.40 -12.62 15.16
C VAL A 266 -25.12 -12.01 15.70
N ILE A 267 -25.12 -10.68 15.83
CA ILE A 267 -23.95 -9.93 16.29
C ILE A 267 -23.49 -10.39 17.68
N GLY A 268 -22.18 -10.34 17.89
CA GLY A 268 -21.53 -10.51 19.18
C GLY A 268 -21.44 -11.94 19.70
N LEU A 269 -21.70 -12.98 18.88
CA LEU A 269 -21.68 -14.37 19.38
C LEU A 269 -20.27 -14.92 19.67
N LYS A 270 -19.25 -14.38 19.03
CA LYS A 270 -17.85 -14.80 19.19
C LYS A 270 -17.09 -13.83 20.10
N LYS A 271 -15.87 -14.19 20.49
CA LYS A 271 -15.03 -13.33 21.34
C LYS A 271 -14.65 -12.05 20.57
N PRO A 272 -14.54 -10.90 21.26
CA PRO A 272 -14.11 -9.65 20.64
C PRO A 272 -12.59 -9.63 20.42
N ASN A 273 -12.11 -8.68 19.63
CA ASN A 273 -10.69 -8.33 19.58
C ASN A 273 -10.26 -7.55 20.86
N PRO A 274 -8.97 -7.22 21.04
CA PRO A 274 -8.48 -6.53 22.24
C PRO A 274 -9.12 -5.16 22.55
N LEU A 275 -9.78 -4.52 21.58
CA LEU A 275 -10.51 -3.26 21.78
C LEU A 275 -11.98 -3.47 22.18
N GLY A 276 -12.42 -4.72 22.34
CA GLY A 276 -13.82 -5.05 22.61
C GLY A 276 -14.71 -4.96 21.37
N LEU A 277 -14.13 -4.95 20.15
CA LEU A 277 -14.88 -4.96 18.89
C LEU A 277 -15.19 -6.40 18.48
N TYR A 278 -16.45 -6.67 18.16
CA TYR A 278 -16.94 -7.99 17.81
C TYR A 278 -17.09 -8.14 16.30
N ASP A 279 -16.98 -9.38 15.81
CA ASP A 279 -17.20 -9.74 14.40
C ASP A 279 -16.33 -8.95 13.42
N ILE A 280 -15.15 -8.47 13.85
CA ILE A 280 -14.18 -7.77 12.98
C ILE A 280 -13.65 -8.69 11.87
N LEU A 281 -13.60 -10.00 12.11
CA LEU A 281 -13.21 -11.00 11.11
C LEU A 281 -14.39 -11.93 10.84
N GLY A 282 -14.81 -12.02 9.58
CA GLY A 282 -15.91 -12.87 9.16
C GLY A 282 -17.30 -12.25 9.35
N ASN A 283 -18.31 -13.11 9.45
CA ASN A 283 -19.74 -12.77 9.54
C ASN A 283 -20.23 -12.05 8.28
N VAL A 284 -20.19 -10.71 8.25
CA VAL A 284 -20.34 -9.94 7.01
C VAL A 284 -19.07 -9.15 6.71
N SER A 285 -18.70 -9.09 5.44
CA SER A 285 -17.65 -8.18 5.00
C SER A 285 -18.11 -6.73 5.17
N GLU A 286 -17.22 -5.87 5.65
CA GLU A 286 -17.56 -4.50 6.02
C GLU A 286 -17.07 -3.51 4.95
N MET A 287 -17.92 -2.56 4.54
CA MET A 287 -17.57 -1.53 3.55
C MET A 287 -16.80 -0.35 4.16
N MET A 288 -15.76 0.13 3.46
CA MET A 288 -14.99 1.32 3.83
C MET A 288 -15.46 2.56 3.07
N LEU A 289 -15.11 3.74 3.60
CA LEU A 289 -15.37 5.03 2.96
C LEU A 289 -14.44 5.28 1.77
N ASP A 290 -13.16 4.92 1.89
CA ASP A 290 -12.14 5.20 0.87
C ASP A 290 -12.38 4.39 -0.41
N PRO A 291 -12.03 4.96 -1.57
CA PRO A 291 -11.88 4.17 -2.76
C PRO A 291 -10.68 3.22 -2.65
N PHE A 292 -10.74 2.12 -3.38
CA PHE A 292 -9.65 1.16 -3.44
C PHE A 292 -8.44 1.78 -4.14
N TYR A 293 -7.28 1.65 -3.50
CA TYR A 293 -5.99 1.96 -4.10
C TYR A 293 -5.13 0.71 -4.01
N ALA A 294 -4.60 0.27 -5.15
CA ALA A 294 -3.64 -0.84 -5.19
C ALA A 294 -2.37 -0.48 -4.38
N THR A 295 -1.69 -1.45 -3.79
CA THR A 295 -0.40 -1.24 -3.14
C THR A 295 0.72 -1.27 -4.18
N ARG A 296 1.61 -0.27 -4.12
CA ARG A 296 2.83 -0.16 -4.93
C ARG A 296 3.99 0.17 -4.00
N THR A 297 4.89 -0.80 -3.77
CA THR A 297 6.18 -0.61 -3.08
C THR A 297 6.08 0.25 -1.81
N GLY A 298 5.46 -0.27 -0.74
CA GLY A 298 5.42 0.41 0.57
C GLY A 298 4.40 1.57 0.68
N ARG A 299 3.66 1.89 -0.39
CA ARG A 299 2.61 2.92 -0.39
C ARG A 299 1.39 2.50 -1.21
N LEU A 300 0.31 3.27 -1.08
CA LEU A 300 -0.84 3.17 -1.99
C LEU A 300 -0.54 3.82 -3.35
N HIS A 301 -1.05 3.21 -4.41
CA HIS A 301 -1.02 3.70 -5.78
C HIS A 301 -1.93 4.93 -5.92
N GLY A 302 -1.70 5.76 -6.94
CA GLY A 302 -2.47 7.01 -7.12
C GLY A 302 -3.81 6.85 -7.84
N GLN A 303 -4.09 5.68 -8.43
CA GLN A 303 -5.34 5.43 -9.14
C GLN A 303 -6.43 4.99 -8.18
N SER A 304 -7.51 5.78 -8.12
CA SER A 304 -8.75 5.44 -7.41
C SER A 304 -9.51 4.35 -8.17
N GLY A 305 -9.91 3.30 -7.47
CA GLY A 305 -10.75 2.21 -7.95
C GLY A 305 -12.19 2.28 -7.43
N GLY A 306 -12.82 1.12 -7.29
CA GLY A 306 -14.11 0.90 -6.65
C GLY A 306 -14.06 1.12 -5.13
N PHE A 307 -15.03 0.60 -4.39
CA PHE A 307 -15.02 0.68 -2.93
C PHE A 307 -14.37 -0.57 -2.31
N ILE A 308 -13.95 -0.45 -1.05
CA ILE A 308 -13.23 -1.50 -0.35
C ILE A 308 -14.19 -2.27 0.56
N VAL A 309 -14.05 -3.59 0.60
CA VAL A 309 -14.61 -4.44 1.66
C VAL A 309 -13.51 -5.15 2.43
N ARG A 310 -13.71 -5.29 3.74
CA ARG A 310 -12.72 -5.78 4.72
C ARG A 310 -13.27 -6.88 5.62
N GLY A 311 -12.37 -7.56 6.33
CA GLY A 311 -12.69 -8.56 7.38
C GLY A 311 -13.13 -9.93 6.88
N GLY A 312 -13.54 -10.03 5.62
CA GLY A 312 -14.12 -11.26 5.05
C GLY A 312 -15.51 -11.54 5.64
N SER A 313 -16.08 -12.70 5.34
CA SER A 313 -17.46 -13.02 5.73
C SER A 313 -17.65 -14.51 6.00
N VAL A 314 -18.88 -14.91 6.32
CA VAL A 314 -19.30 -16.33 6.35
C VAL A 314 -19.07 -17.10 5.05
N LEU A 315 -18.79 -16.41 3.93
CA LEU A 315 -18.48 -17.02 2.63
C LEU A 315 -16.97 -17.11 2.34
N SER A 316 -16.14 -16.37 3.09
CA SER A 316 -14.69 -16.33 2.94
C SER A 316 -14.02 -17.59 3.48
N ALA A 317 -12.84 -17.91 2.95
CA ALA A 317 -12.04 -19.03 3.47
C ALA A 317 -11.40 -18.66 4.82
N LYS A 318 -10.97 -19.67 5.58
CA LYS A 318 -10.25 -19.47 6.84
C LYS A 318 -8.97 -18.65 6.66
N SER A 319 -8.26 -18.84 5.55
CA SER A 319 -7.04 -18.11 5.20
C SER A 319 -7.26 -16.62 4.95
N ASP A 320 -8.50 -16.21 4.66
CA ASP A 320 -8.86 -14.80 4.45
C ASP A 320 -9.14 -14.08 5.78
N MET A 321 -9.18 -14.78 6.92
CA MET A 321 -9.47 -14.22 8.24
C MET A 321 -8.23 -13.56 8.87
N ILE A 322 -7.68 -12.59 8.15
CA ILE A 322 -6.53 -11.78 8.57
C ILE A 322 -6.92 -10.30 8.59
N THR A 323 -6.30 -9.51 9.47
CA THR A 323 -6.65 -8.08 9.63
C THR A 323 -6.28 -7.23 8.40
N ALA A 324 -5.37 -7.72 7.57
CA ALA A 324 -4.96 -7.08 6.32
C ALA A 324 -5.93 -7.37 5.13
N TYR A 325 -6.85 -8.33 5.28
CA TYR A 325 -7.69 -8.75 4.16
C TYR A 325 -8.56 -7.61 3.65
N ARG A 326 -8.41 -7.29 2.37
CA ARG A 326 -9.25 -6.35 1.65
C ARG A 326 -9.49 -6.80 0.23
N SER A 327 -10.65 -6.44 -0.29
CA SER A 327 -11.07 -6.70 -1.66
C SER A 327 -11.73 -5.45 -2.25
N GLU A 328 -11.49 -5.22 -3.53
CA GLU A 328 -12.17 -4.18 -4.30
C GLU A 328 -13.53 -4.69 -4.80
N LYS A 329 -14.56 -3.84 -4.71
CA LYS A 329 -15.87 -4.06 -5.30
C LYS A 329 -16.24 -2.88 -6.22
N PRO A 330 -16.80 -3.14 -7.41
CA PRO A 330 -17.31 -2.07 -8.27
C PRO A 330 -18.59 -1.49 -7.67
N PHE A 331 -18.86 -0.19 -7.85
CA PHE A 331 -20.12 0.43 -7.40
C PHE A 331 -21.36 -0.17 -8.07
N PHE A 332 -21.23 -0.59 -9.33
CA PHE A 332 -22.31 -1.19 -10.11
C PHE A 332 -21.85 -2.49 -10.77
N THR A 333 -22.72 -3.49 -10.78
CA THR A 333 -22.54 -4.76 -11.47
C THR A 333 -23.77 -5.04 -12.33
N ARG A 334 -23.60 -5.21 -13.64
CA ARG A 334 -24.69 -5.48 -14.60
C ARG A 334 -25.83 -4.45 -14.51
N GLY A 335 -25.49 -3.16 -14.39
CA GLY A 335 -26.45 -2.06 -14.37
C GLY A 335 -27.24 -1.91 -13.06
N LYS A 336 -26.89 -2.65 -12.00
CA LYS A 336 -27.46 -2.51 -10.67
C LYS A 336 -26.37 -2.16 -9.66
N GLU A 337 -26.74 -1.46 -8.60
CA GLU A 337 -25.83 -1.21 -7.49
C GLU A 337 -25.29 -2.53 -6.94
N SER A 338 -23.98 -2.60 -6.73
CA SER A 338 -23.34 -3.80 -6.21
C SER A 338 -23.72 -3.98 -4.74
N SER A 339 -24.36 -5.10 -4.46
CA SER A 339 -24.64 -5.61 -3.12
C SER A 339 -24.33 -7.11 -3.10
N ALA A 340 -24.08 -7.64 -1.91
CA ALA A 340 -23.90 -9.08 -1.71
C ALA A 340 -24.56 -9.52 -0.40
N ARG A 341 -25.00 -10.78 -0.37
CA ARG A 341 -25.74 -11.36 0.76
C ARG A 341 -24.94 -11.44 2.06
N ASP A 342 -23.65 -11.15 2.02
CA ASP A 342 -22.65 -11.21 3.08
C ASP A 342 -21.83 -9.90 3.16
N MET A 343 -22.34 -8.81 2.60
CA MET A 343 -21.73 -7.49 2.62
C MET A 343 -22.60 -6.53 3.41
N GLY A 344 -22.03 -6.02 4.51
CA GLY A 344 -22.67 -5.10 5.44
C GLY A 344 -21.76 -3.93 5.79
N VAL A 345 -21.99 -3.34 6.96
CA VAL A 345 -21.28 -2.12 7.37
C VAL A 345 -20.99 -2.11 8.87
N ARG A 346 -19.93 -1.40 9.22
CA ARG A 346 -19.64 -0.88 10.56
C ARG A 346 -19.55 0.64 10.45
N LEU A 347 -19.94 1.35 11.51
CA LEU A 347 -20.03 2.80 11.48
C LEU A 347 -18.97 3.43 12.37
N VAL A 348 -18.49 4.61 11.97
CA VAL A 348 -17.58 5.45 12.75
C VAL A 348 -18.20 6.83 12.90
N LEU A 349 -18.01 7.45 14.07
CA LEU A 349 -18.36 8.84 14.32
C LEU A 349 -17.13 9.73 14.16
N SER A 350 -17.33 10.92 13.61
CA SER A 350 -16.28 11.91 13.40
C SER A 350 -16.79 13.32 13.62
N VAL A 351 -15.85 14.23 13.81
CA VAL A 351 -16.09 15.67 13.88
C VAL A 351 -15.24 16.36 12.81
N PRO A 352 -15.62 17.57 12.36
CA PRO A 352 -14.75 18.36 11.51
C PRO A 352 -13.36 18.53 12.14
N VAL A 353 -12.31 18.49 11.31
CA VAL A 353 -10.92 18.65 11.78
C VAL A 353 -10.75 19.98 12.50
N THR A 354 -11.44 21.03 12.06
CA THR A 354 -11.47 22.33 12.75
C THR A 354 -12.91 22.79 12.95
N THR A 355 -13.16 23.44 14.08
CA THR A 355 -14.47 23.93 14.49
C THR A 355 -14.52 25.45 14.65
N SER A 356 -13.36 26.12 14.58
CA SER A 356 -13.27 27.58 14.64
C SER A 356 -12.12 28.16 13.82
N ILE A 357 -12.25 29.43 13.43
CA ILE A 357 -11.19 30.18 12.73
C ILE A 357 -9.92 30.28 13.59
N ASN A 358 -10.06 30.39 14.91
CA ASN A 358 -8.91 30.44 15.81
C ASN A 358 -8.13 29.12 15.81
N GLU A 359 -8.84 27.99 15.78
CA GLU A 359 -8.23 26.67 15.66
C GLU A 359 -7.55 26.48 14.30
N VAL A 360 -8.18 26.92 13.20
CA VAL A 360 -7.55 26.94 11.86
C VAL A 360 -6.25 27.75 11.87
N ARG A 361 -6.27 28.95 12.46
CA ARG A 361 -5.06 29.79 12.54
C ARG A 361 -3.96 29.13 13.37
N ALA A 362 -4.30 28.58 14.53
CA ALA A 362 -3.34 27.89 15.39
C ALA A 362 -2.69 26.69 14.68
N LEU A 363 -3.51 25.84 14.01
CA LEU A 363 -2.99 24.71 13.25
C LEU A 363 -2.16 25.16 12.04
N ASN A 364 -2.54 26.24 11.35
CA ASN A 364 -1.74 26.78 10.25
C ASN A 364 -0.38 27.31 10.74
N GLU A 365 -0.34 27.97 11.90
CA GLU A 365 0.91 28.43 12.53
C GLU A 365 1.79 27.24 12.92
N GLU A 366 1.20 26.20 13.50
CA GLU A 366 1.89 24.97 13.88
C GLU A 366 2.44 24.23 12.64
N ILE A 367 1.63 24.06 11.59
CA ILE A 367 2.07 23.45 10.31
C ILE A 367 3.16 24.30 9.65
N ALA A 368 3.06 25.62 9.67
CA ALA A 368 4.10 26.50 9.14
C ALA A 368 5.39 26.41 9.95
N ALA A 369 5.30 26.20 11.26
CA ALA A 369 6.45 25.97 12.13
C ALA A 369 7.15 24.63 11.82
N LEU A 370 6.40 23.57 11.46
CA LEU A 370 6.98 22.30 10.98
C LEU A 370 7.84 22.48 9.71
N GLY A 371 7.63 23.56 8.95
CA GLY A 371 8.40 23.90 7.75
C GLY A 371 9.61 24.82 8.00
N GLN A 372 9.84 25.27 9.24
CA GLN A 372 11.03 26.05 9.63
C GLN A 372 12.12 25.21 10.31
N ASP A 373 11.93 23.90 10.41
CA ASP A 373 13.00 22.98 10.74
C ASP A 373 13.97 22.94 9.56
N SER A 374 14.98 23.82 9.60
CA SER A 374 16.20 23.63 8.82
C SER A 374 16.76 22.26 9.21
N ASP A 375 16.83 21.37 8.24
CA ASP A 375 17.50 20.07 8.26
C ASP A 375 18.83 20.11 9.06
N ALA A 376 18.76 19.84 10.37
CA ALA A 376 19.95 19.77 11.23
C ALA A 376 19.76 18.95 12.52
N GLU A 377 18.68 18.17 12.68
CA GLU A 377 18.55 17.21 13.81
C GLU A 377 18.45 15.75 13.40
N ASP A 378 18.85 15.40 12.17
CA ASP A 378 19.10 14.00 11.79
C ASP A 378 20.53 13.68 11.35
N ILE A 379 21.48 14.64 11.43
CA ILE A 379 22.91 14.36 11.22
C ILE A 379 23.80 15.16 12.21
N LYS A 380 24.47 14.39 13.08
CA LYS A 380 25.71 14.68 13.85
C LYS A 380 25.62 15.61 15.06
N GLY A 381 25.64 14.95 16.21
CA GLY A 381 26.72 15.04 17.21
C GLY A 381 27.52 16.34 17.32
N GLY A 382 27.40 16.98 18.48
CA GLY A 382 28.40 17.89 19.04
C GLY A 382 27.80 19.14 19.68
N GLY A 383 27.81 19.24 21.02
CA GLY A 383 27.25 20.39 21.74
C GLY A 383 27.59 20.48 23.23
N ASN A 384 28.89 20.56 23.50
CA ASN A 384 29.65 21.01 24.67
C ASN A 384 28.99 21.48 26.01
N LEU A 385 29.55 20.90 27.09
CA LEU A 385 29.84 21.40 28.45
C LEU A 385 28.99 22.55 29.06
N ASN A 386 27.99 22.15 29.86
CA ASN A 386 27.81 22.67 31.24
C ASN A 386 26.90 21.76 32.10
N THR A 387 27.06 20.44 31.96
CA THR A 387 26.21 19.44 32.63
C THR A 387 26.96 18.49 33.57
N VAL A 388 28.29 18.57 33.69
CA VAL A 388 29.10 17.58 34.43
C VAL A 388 28.67 17.42 35.89
N ALA A 389 28.39 18.52 36.60
CA ALA A 389 27.97 18.44 38.01
C ALA A 389 26.56 17.84 38.20
N ALA A 390 25.66 17.97 37.21
CA ALA A 390 24.36 17.32 37.23
C ALA A 390 24.45 15.86 36.75
N LEU A 391 25.40 15.57 35.86
CA LEU A 391 25.68 14.25 35.31
C LEU A 391 26.31 13.33 36.37
N ASP A 392 27.25 13.82 37.18
CA ASP A 392 27.92 13.01 38.21
C ASP A 392 26.96 12.44 39.26
N LYS A 393 25.92 13.21 39.60
CA LYS A 393 24.86 12.78 40.51
C LYS A 393 23.99 11.67 39.89
N ILE A 394 23.61 11.85 38.62
CA ILE A 394 22.81 10.86 37.88
C ILE A 394 23.63 9.59 37.60
N ILE A 395 24.93 9.73 37.33
CA ILE A 395 25.87 8.62 37.10
C ILE A 395 26.02 7.77 38.37
N ALA A 396 26.07 8.39 39.55
CA ALA A 396 26.13 7.66 40.82
C ALA A 396 24.86 6.84 41.09
N GLU A 397 23.69 7.44 40.89
CA GLU A 397 22.39 6.78 41.07
C GLU A 397 22.16 5.65 40.04
N GLN A 398 22.62 5.84 38.80
CA GLN A 398 22.58 4.80 37.76
C GLN A 398 23.50 3.62 38.05
N LYS A 399 24.69 3.85 38.63
CA LYS A 399 25.68 2.79 38.89
C LYS A 399 25.20 1.80 39.96
N GLU A 400 24.45 2.27 40.96
CA GLU A 400 23.82 1.41 41.97
C GLU A 400 22.64 0.59 41.41
N ALA A 401 21.89 1.15 40.46
CA ALA A 401 20.85 0.42 39.73
C ALA A 401 21.45 -0.65 38.79
N GLN A 402 22.55 -0.34 38.11
CA GLN A 402 23.29 -1.25 37.23
C GLN A 402 23.80 -2.49 37.98
N GLN A 403 24.37 -2.31 39.18
CA GLN A 403 24.89 -3.42 39.99
C GLN A 403 23.81 -4.36 40.53
N ARG A 404 22.58 -3.86 40.75
CA ARG A 404 21.43 -4.69 41.11
C ARG A 404 20.96 -5.54 39.92
N TYR A 405 20.87 -4.91 38.75
CA TYR A 405 20.53 -5.56 37.49
C TYR A 405 21.54 -6.65 37.07
N GLU A 406 22.85 -6.42 37.25
CA GLU A 406 23.90 -7.38 36.92
C GLU A 406 23.85 -8.66 37.77
N ARG A 407 23.43 -8.56 39.05
CA ARG A 407 23.26 -9.75 39.92
C ARG A 407 22.07 -10.60 39.50
N GLU A 408 21.02 -9.96 39.02
CA GLU A 408 19.80 -10.60 38.54
C GLU A 408 20.02 -11.26 37.16
N GLN A 409 20.77 -10.58 36.28
CA GLN A 409 21.25 -11.11 34.99
C GLN A 409 22.10 -12.37 35.14
N LYS A 410 22.97 -12.44 36.16
CA LYS A 410 23.86 -13.59 36.39
C LYS A 410 23.12 -14.86 36.86
N ALA A 411 21.93 -14.71 37.43
CA ALA A 411 21.05 -15.82 37.76
C ALA A 411 20.26 -16.31 36.54
N LEU A 412 19.90 -15.39 35.63
CA LEU A 412 19.17 -15.65 34.39
C LEU A 412 20.06 -16.22 33.25
N SER A 413 21.39 -16.08 33.35
CA SER A 413 22.34 -16.50 32.31
C SER A 413 22.63 -18.01 32.29
N ALA A 414 22.38 -18.72 33.39
CA ALA A 414 22.62 -20.17 33.48
C ALA A 414 21.54 -20.99 32.75
N ASP A 415 20.30 -20.48 32.68
CA ASP A 415 19.18 -21.14 31.98
C ASP A 415 19.13 -20.79 30.47
N ASN A 416 19.86 -19.75 30.04
CA ASN A 416 19.87 -19.25 28.67
C ASN A 416 20.94 -19.91 27.76
N GLU A 417 21.87 -20.70 28.30
CA GLU A 417 23.05 -21.18 27.55
C GLU A 417 22.70 -22.27 26.50
N GLU A 418 21.78 -23.18 26.81
CA GLU A 418 21.32 -24.25 25.88
C GLU A 418 20.39 -23.71 24.77
N LEU A 419 19.55 -22.72 25.11
CA LEU A 419 18.68 -22.04 24.14
C LEU A 419 19.46 -21.05 23.28
N ALA A 420 20.53 -20.46 23.80
CA ALA A 420 21.43 -19.58 23.04
C ALA A 420 22.22 -20.34 21.96
N GLU A 421 22.66 -21.57 22.24
CA GLU A 421 23.41 -22.36 21.26
C GLU A 421 22.55 -22.75 20.05
N THR A 422 21.30 -23.18 20.30
CA THR A 422 20.33 -23.51 19.25
C THR A 422 19.87 -22.27 18.48
N ASN A 423 19.63 -21.15 19.17
CA ASN A 423 19.28 -19.89 18.52
C ASN A 423 20.44 -19.30 17.74
N ALA A 424 21.70 -19.47 18.18
CA ALA A 424 22.87 -19.02 17.45
C ALA A 424 23.05 -19.80 16.15
N GLU A 425 22.83 -21.12 16.16
CA GLU A 425 22.88 -21.95 14.95
C GLU A 425 21.77 -21.58 13.95
N LEU A 426 20.54 -21.36 14.44
CA LEU A 426 19.43 -20.94 13.58
C LEU A 426 19.63 -19.54 13.01
N MET A 427 20.12 -18.59 13.81
CA MET A 427 20.43 -17.24 13.35
C MET A 427 21.59 -17.23 12.36
N ALA A 428 22.61 -18.07 12.54
CA ALA A 428 23.69 -18.24 11.57
C ALA A 428 23.17 -18.79 10.22
N ASN A 429 22.23 -19.74 10.25
CA ASN A 429 21.60 -20.27 9.05
C ASN A 429 20.72 -19.22 8.34
N VAL A 430 19.93 -18.45 9.10
CA VAL A 430 19.10 -17.35 8.56
C VAL A 430 19.99 -16.28 7.93
N GLN A 431 21.09 -15.90 8.59
CA GLN A 431 22.03 -14.93 8.06
C GLN A 431 22.73 -15.43 6.79
N THR A 432 23.15 -16.71 6.76
CA THR A 432 23.76 -17.32 5.56
C THR A 432 22.78 -17.33 4.37
N LEU A 433 21.50 -17.57 4.62
CA LEU A 433 20.45 -17.53 3.58
C LEU A 433 20.17 -16.10 3.10
N GLN A 434 20.15 -15.12 4.00
CA GLN A 434 20.01 -13.70 3.65
C GLN A 434 21.19 -13.20 2.83
N GLU A 435 22.42 -13.59 3.18
CA GLU A 435 23.64 -13.28 2.43
C GLU A 435 23.60 -13.93 1.05
N SER A 436 23.16 -15.18 0.96
CA SER A 436 23.00 -15.90 -0.32
C SER A 436 21.95 -15.25 -1.23
N LEU A 437 20.81 -14.80 -0.66
CA LEU A 437 19.77 -14.10 -1.41
C LEU A 437 20.23 -12.72 -1.88
N THR A 438 20.99 -12.01 -1.03
CA THR A 438 21.59 -10.72 -1.36
C THR A 438 22.63 -10.88 -2.46
N ALA A 439 23.49 -11.90 -2.37
CA ALA A 439 24.46 -12.25 -3.39
C ALA A 439 23.78 -12.62 -4.71
N LEU A 440 22.70 -13.41 -4.68
CA LEU A 440 21.94 -13.76 -5.88
C LEU A 440 21.28 -12.53 -6.53
N ARG A 441 20.74 -11.62 -5.71
CA ARG A 441 20.18 -10.36 -6.20
C ARG A 441 21.26 -9.48 -6.83
N LEU A 442 22.42 -9.36 -6.20
CA LEU A 442 23.56 -8.63 -6.76
C LEU A 442 24.05 -9.27 -8.06
N ASN A 443 24.17 -10.60 -8.12
CA ASN A 443 24.54 -11.32 -9.32
C ASN A 443 23.53 -11.12 -10.45
N MET A 444 22.22 -11.07 -10.15
CA MET A 444 21.19 -10.80 -11.16
C MET A 444 21.25 -9.36 -11.67
N VAL A 445 21.50 -8.39 -10.79
CA VAL A 445 21.72 -6.99 -11.16
C VAL A 445 22.98 -6.86 -12.01
N GLU A 446 24.08 -7.50 -11.62
CA GLU A 446 25.34 -7.51 -12.37
C GLU A 446 25.18 -8.21 -13.73
N ALA A 447 24.47 -9.35 -13.80
CA ALA A 447 24.21 -10.05 -15.04
C ALA A 447 23.35 -9.23 -16.01
N ASN A 448 22.33 -8.54 -15.49
CA ASN A 448 21.52 -7.61 -16.28
C ASN A 448 22.35 -6.39 -16.72
N SER A 449 23.18 -5.82 -15.84
CA SER A 449 24.11 -4.73 -16.18
C SER A 449 25.07 -5.14 -17.28
N LYS A 450 25.70 -6.33 -17.18
CA LYS A 450 26.59 -6.86 -18.21
C LYS A 450 25.87 -7.08 -19.53
N ARG A 451 24.63 -7.59 -19.50
CA ARG A 451 23.82 -7.77 -20.71
C ARG A 451 23.51 -6.42 -21.36
N ASP A 452 23.12 -5.43 -20.57
CA ASP A 452 22.77 -4.10 -21.06
C ASP A 452 24.03 -3.37 -21.58
N GLU A 453 25.20 -3.52 -20.93
CA GLU A 453 26.50 -3.05 -21.42
C GLU A 453 26.93 -3.73 -22.73
N MET A 454 26.69 -5.05 -22.87
CA MET A 454 26.97 -5.76 -24.12
C MET A 454 26.06 -5.26 -25.24
N ARG A 455 24.79 -5.01 -24.95
CA ARG A 455 23.82 -4.45 -25.89
C ARG A 455 24.21 -3.03 -26.31
N ASP A 456 24.60 -2.18 -25.37
CA ASP A 456 25.06 -0.81 -25.60
C ASP A 456 26.34 -0.77 -26.45
N ARG A 457 27.31 -1.67 -26.19
CA ARG A 457 28.51 -1.79 -27.01
C ARG A 457 28.22 -2.27 -28.42
N ALA A 458 27.32 -3.24 -28.57
CA ALA A 458 26.95 -3.81 -29.87
C ALA A 458 26.32 -2.74 -30.77
N ILE A 459 25.35 -1.98 -30.26
CA ILE A 459 24.73 -0.90 -31.04
C ILE A 459 25.73 0.21 -31.38
N VAL A 460 26.58 0.63 -30.43
CA VAL A 460 27.63 1.63 -30.71
C VAL A 460 28.56 1.17 -31.83
N SER A 461 28.89 -0.12 -31.88
CA SER A 461 29.75 -0.70 -32.92
C SER A 461 29.03 -0.75 -34.27
N ALA A 462 27.75 -1.10 -34.29
CA ALA A 462 26.92 -1.08 -35.49
C ALA A 462 26.78 0.35 -36.06
N LEU A 463 26.53 1.36 -35.22
CA LEU A 463 26.44 2.75 -35.66
C LEU A 463 27.75 3.25 -36.27
N ARG A 464 28.90 2.83 -35.71
CA ARG A 464 30.22 3.17 -36.26
C ARG A 464 30.49 2.50 -37.59
N LEU A 465 30.12 1.23 -37.73
CA LEU A 465 30.23 0.53 -39.01
C LEU A 465 29.39 1.24 -40.08
N GLY A 466 28.17 1.65 -39.75
CA GLY A 466 27.33 2.45 -40.64
C GLY A 466 27.99 3.76 -41.06
N GLY A 467 28.53 4.52 -40.10
CA GLY A 467 29.30 5.74 -40.41
C GLY A 467 30.52 5.47 -41.30
N TYR A 468 31.26 4.39 -41.05
CA TYR A 468 32.41 4.01 -41.87
C TYR A 468 31.97 3.66 -43.30
N LEU A 469 30.94 2.84 -43.46
CA LEU A 469 30.40 2.47 -44.77
C LEU A 469 29.92 3.70 -45.54
N CYS A 470 29.25 4.66 -44.89
CA CYS A 470 28.85 5.92 -45.52
C CYS A 470 30.08 6.74 -45.95
N SER A 471 31.15 6.77 -45.15
CA SER A 471 32.40 7.45 -45.52
C SER A 471 33.13 6.80 -46.70
N THR A 472 33.14 5.45 -46.75
CA THR A 472 33.72 4.69 -47.86
C THR A 472 32.90 4.90 -49.13
N LEU A 473 31.58 4.86 -49.03
CA LEU A 473 30.67 5.13 -50.12
C LEU A 473 30.90 6.53 -50.72
N ALA A 474 31.08 7.54 -49.87
CA ALA A 474 31.42 8.90 -50.29
C ALA A 474 32.77 8.95 -51.04
N SER A 475 33.76 8.20 -50.56
CA SER A 475 35.11 8.14 -51.14
C SER A 475 35.13 7.45 -52.50
N GLU A 476 34.45 6.33 -52.65
CA GLU A 476 34.31 5.62 -53.93
C GLU A 476 33.53 6.45 -54.95
N GLN A 477 32.49 7.17 -54.50
CA GLN A 477 31.77 8.10 -55.35
C GLN A 477 32.67 9.23 -55.87
N ILE A 478 33.57 9.76 -55.05
CA ILE A 478 34.59 10.74 -55.49
C ILE A 478 35.55 10.14 -56.50
N ALA A 479 35.98 8.90 -56.28
CA ALA A 479 36.88 8.20 -57.21
C ALA A 479 36.20 8.02 -58.58
N LEU A 480 34.92 7.65 -58.60
CA LEU A 480 34.10 7.57 -59.82
C LEU A 480 34.01 8.94 -60.52
N GLU A 481 33.69 10.01 -59.80
CA GLU A 481 33.65 11.38 -60.35
C GLU A 481 34.99 11.79 -60.98
N ARG A 482 36.12 11.48 -60.31
CA ARG A 482 37.47 11.74 -60.83
C ARG A 482 37.77 10.91 -62.07
N ASN A 483 37.39 9.64 -62.09
CA ASN A 483 37.58 8.76 -63.24
C ASN A 483 36.80 9.26 -64.46
N LEU A 484 35.56 9.69 -64.28
CA LEU A 484 34.75 10.29 -65.35
C LEU A 484 35.37 11.58 -65.89
N LYS A 485 35.90 12.44 -65.01
CA LYS A 485 36.62 13.66 -65.43
C LYS A 485 37.90 13.35 -66.18
N ASN A 486 38.67 12.38 -65.70
CA ASN A 486 39.90 11.92 -66.36
C ASN A 486 39.60 11.29 -67.72
N GLU A 487 38.49 10.55 -67.84
CA GLU A 487 38.03 10.03 -69.12
C GLU A 487 37.79 11.15 -70.13
N GLU A 488 37.09 12.21 -69.74
CA GLU A 488 36.82 13.37 -70.62
C GLU A 488 38.13 14.03 -71.11
N ILE A 489 39.12 14.13 -70.23
CA ILE A 489 40.45 14.68 -70.57
C ILE A 489 41.18 13.73 -71.52
N ILE A 490 41.23 12.44 -71.21
CA ILE A 490 41.95 11.43 -71.99
C ILE A 490 41.35 11.32 -73.41
N ARG A 491 40.03 11.44 -73.57
CA ARG A 491 39.37 11.50 -74.89
C ARG A 491 39.81 12.68 -75.75
N LYS A 492 40.27 13.78 -75.14
CA LYS A 492 40.75 14.98 -75.86
C LYS A 492 42.24 14.93 -76.21
N LEU A 493 43.01 13.98 -75.66
CA LEU A 493 44.44 13.86 -75.92
C LEU A 493 44.71 13.18 -77.29
N PRO A 494 45.70 13.67 -78.06
CA PRO A 494 46.01 13.10 -79.37
C PRO A 494 46.66 11.73 -79.26
N ILE A 495 46.07 10.72 -79.92
CA ILE A 495 46.60 9.36 -79.98
C ILE A 495 47.75 9.30 -80.99
N ALA A 496 48.89 8.74 -80.59
CA ALA A 496 50.11 8.72 -81.41
C ALA A 496 49.89 8.07 -82.79
N ALA A 497 49.10 7.00 -82.87
CA ALA A 497 48.74 6.31 -84.11
C ALA A 497 47.82 7.12 -85.05
N CYS A 498 47.24 8.23 -84.57
CA CYS A 498 46.33 9.10 -85.32
C CYS A 498 46.98 10.42 -85.80
N ARG A 499 48.29 10.58 -85.60
CA ARG A 499 48.99 11.85 -85.85
C ARG A 499 49.17 12.17 -87.34
N THR A 500 49.33 11.16 -88.19
CA THR A 500 49.60 11.32 -89.62
C THR A 500 48.35 11.15 -90.48
N ASP A 501 47.52 10.14 -90.17
CA ASP A 501 46.25 9.86 -90.84
C ASP A 501 45.20 9.37 -89.83
N LYS A 502 44.13 10.16 -89.69
CA LYS A 502 43.03 9.90 -88.76
C LYS A 502 42.08 8.79 -89.23
N ASP A 503 42.03 8.49 -90.53
CA ASP A 503 41.13 7.49 -91.09
C ASP A 503 41.78 6.12 -91.26
N SER A 504 43.09 6.03 -90.96
CA SER A 504 43.87 4.81 -91.01
C SER A 504 43.32 3.71 -90.08
N ALA A 505 43.47 2.45 -90.52
CA ALA A 505 43.06 1.30 -89.71
C ALA A 505 43.78 1.25 -88.35
N ALA A 506 45.04 1.69 -88.29
CA ALA A 506 45.84 1.77 -87.06
C ALA A 506 45.29 2.81 -86.07
N CYS A 507 44.89 3.99 -86.55
CA CYS A 507 44.24 4.99 -85.72
C CYS A 507 42.90 4.50 -85.17
N LYS A 508 42.04 3.93 -86.03
CA LYS A 508 40.74 3.38 -85.63
C LYS A 508 40.88 2.28 -84.56
N LYS A 509 41.85 1.39 -84.70
CA LYS A 509 42.15 0.35 -83.71
C LYS A 509 42.61 0.95 -82.37
N ALA A 510 43.54 1.90 -82.38
CA ALA A 510 44.05 2.53 -81.16
C ALA A 510 42.97 3.35 -80.42
N VAL A 511 42.07 4.01 -81.15
CA VAL A 511 40.89 4.67 -80.58
C VAL A 511 39.99 3.65 -79.89
N ALA A 512 39.65 2.54 -80.58
CA ALA A 512 38.80 1.50 -80.02
C ALA A 512 39.39 0.87 -78.73
N GLU A 513 40.69 0.55 -78.72
CA GLU A 513 41.39 0.02 -77.53
C GLU A 513 41.38 1.03 -76.36
N GLN A 514 41.55 2.33 -76.65
CA GLN A 514 41.47 3.37 -75.62
C GLN A 514 40.05 3.50 -75.07
N GLU A 515 39.02 3.46 -75.91
CA GLU A 515 37.63 3.48 -75.47
C GLU A 515 37.27 2.27 -74.62
N GLU A 516 37.75 1.08 -74.99
CA GLU A 516 37.54 -0.15 -74.22
C GLU A 516 38.18 -0.06 -72.83
N ARG A 517 39.42 0.45 -72.72
CA ARG A 517 40.09 0.67 -71.42
C ARG A 517 39.35 1.68 -70.54
N LEU A 518 38.89 2.79 -71.13
CA LEU A 518 38.11 3.79 -70.41
C LEU A 518 36.76 3.23 -69.95
N LYS A 519 36.10 2.43 -70.79
CA LYS A 519 34.87 1.72 -70.44
C LYS A 519 35.09 0.76 -69.27
N ALA A 520 36.11 -0.11 -69.33
CA ALA A 520 36.42 -1.06 -68.26
C ALA A 520 36.73 -0.35 -66.92
N ASN A 521 37.50 0.74 -66.94
CA ASN A 521 37.78 1.52 -65.74
C ASN A 521 36.53 2.16 -65.13
N ARG A 522 35.60 2.64 -65.97
CA ARG A 522 34.31 3.19 -65.51
C ARG A 522 33.44 2.11 -64.90
N GLU A 523 33.31 0.96 -65.57
CA GLU A 523 32.49 -0.16 -65.10
C GLU A 523 32.98 -0.67 -63.74
N LEU A 524 34.30 -0.76 -63.55
CA LEU A 524 34.88 -1.11 -62.25
C LEU A 524 34.59 -0.07 -61.17
N ALA A 525 34.67 1.22 -61.48
CA ALA A 525 34.37 2.26 -60.50
C ALA A 525 32.88 2.31 -60.13
N VAL A 526 31.98 2.07 -61.09
CA VAL A 526 30.53 1.97 -60.86
C VAL A 526 30.19 0.75 -60.00
N SER A 527 30.80 -0.41 -60.26
CA SER A 527 30.53 -1.62 -59.48
C SER A 527 30.97 -1.51 -58.02
N MET A 528 32.07 -0.78 -57.75
CA MET A 528 32.51 -0.49 -56.39
C MET A 528 31.51 0.38 -55.62
N VAL A 529 30.96 1.42 -56.25
CA VAL A 529 29.92 2.26 -55.64
C VAL A 529 28.66 1.44 -55.34
N ASP A 530 28.21 0.61 -56.29
CA ASP A 530 27.01 -0.23 -56.11
C ASP A 530 27.18 -1.29 -55.00
N TYR A 531 28.37 -1.90 -54.90
CA TYR A 531 28.69 -2.85 -53.84
C TYR A 531 28.58 -2.21 -52.45
N TYR A 532 29.22 -1.05 -52.24
CA TYR A 532 29.15 -0.37 -50.95
C TYR A 532 27.76 0.22 -50.67
N ALA A 533 27.03 0.67 -51.69
CA ALA A 533 25.65 1.14 -51.53
C ALA A 533 24.74 0.00 -51.07
N SER A 534 24.90 -1.20 -51.62
CA SER A 534 24.15 -2.39 -51.22
C SER A 534 24.50 -2.84 -49.80
N TYR A 535 25.80 -2.89 -49.47
CA TYR A 535 26.21 -3.26 -48.11
C TYR A 535 25.73 -2.25 -47.07
N TYR A 536 25.75 -0.96 -47.40
CA TYR A 536 25.18 0.08 -46.55
C TYR A 536 23.67 -0.10 -46.34
N ALA A 537 22.94 -0.48 -47.38
CA ALA A 537 21.50 -0.75 -47.32
C ALA A 537 21.13 -1.92 -46.39
N ASP A 538 21.87 -3.03 -46.50
CA ASP A 538 21.68 -4.21 -45.65
C ASP A 538 21.93 -3.85 -44.18
N HIS A 539 22.98 -3.07 -43.92
CA HIS A 539 23.33 -2.65 -42.57
C HIS A 539 22.30 -1.67 -41.97
N ILE A 540 21.72 -0.78 -42.78
CA ILE A 540 20.57 0.06 -42.37
C ILE A 540 19.40 -0.81 -41.94
N THR A 541 19.07 -1.82 -42.74
CA THR A 541 17.92 -2.71 -42.50
C THR A 541 18.13 -3.53 -41.23
N ASP A 542 19.28 -4.19 -41.08
CA ASP A 542 19.62 -4.98 -39.90
C ASP A 542 19.61 -4.14 -38.61
N THR A 543 20.16 -2.93 -38.68
CA THR A 543 20.17 -2.00 -37.54
C THR A 543 18.74 -1.56 -37.19
N SER A 544 17.91 -1.26 -38.19
CA SER A 544 16.51 -0.85 -37.99
C SER A 544 15.63 -1.95 -37.40
N ASP A 545 15.83 -3.20 -37.83
CA ASP A 545 15.02 -4.33 -37.39
C ASP A 545 15.46 -4.84 -36.01
N THR A 546 16.74 -4.71 -35.67
CA THR A 546 17.30 -5.21 -34.41
C THR A 546 17.09 -4.24 -33.24
N TYR A 547 17.07 -2.92 -33.48
CA TYR A 547 17.07 -1.91 -32.41
C TYR A 547 15.94 -0.89 -32.57
N ASP A 548 15.29 -0.54 -31.46
CA ASP A 548 14.28 0.52 -31.43
C ASP A 548 14.89 1.88 -31.77
N LEU A 549 14.18 2.68 -32.57
CA LEU A 549 14.67 3.99 -33.05
C LEU A 549 15.02 4.95 -31.91
N LYS A 550 14.29 4.93 -30.77
CA LYS A 550 14.62 5.78 -29.63
C LYS A 550 15.95 5.36 -29.01
N PHE A 551 16.21 4.06 -28.94
CA PHE A 551 17.46 3.52 -28.41
C PHE A 551 18.65 3.85 -29.31
N ILE A 552 18.47 3.75 -30.64
CA ILE A 552 19.47 4.16 -31.64
C ILE A 552 19.87 5.63 -31.46
N VAL A 553 18.89 6.54 -31.37
CA VAL A 553 19.13 7.99 -31.22
C VAL A 553 19.85 8.32 -29.91
N ILE A 554 19.57 7.59 -28.82
CA ILE A 554 20.30 7.76 -27.54
C ILE A 554 21.77 7.39 -27.70
N GLN A 555 22.06 6.30 -28.41
CA GLN A 555 23.41 5.75 -28.53
C GLN A 555 24.26 6.42 -29.62
N GLU A 556 23.66 7.20 -30.52
CA GLU A 556 24.35 8.02 -31.52
C GLU A 556 25.47 8.86 -30.90
N ARG A 557 25.13 9.64 -29.85
CA ARG A 557 26.10 10.51 -29.17
C ARG A 557 27.24 9.72 -28.54
N ASN A 558 26.97 8.51 -28.05
CA ASN A 558 28.00 7.65 -27.46
C ASN A 558 28.92 7.08 -28.54
N ALA A 559 28.36 6.70 -29.70
CA ALA A 559 29.13 6.25 -30.85
C ALA A 559 30.10 7.33 -31.35
N GLN A 560 29.66 8.59 -31.39
CA GLN A 560 30.46 9.76 -31.74
C GLN A 560 31.57 10.07 -30.71
N LYS A 561 31.30 9.91 -29.41
CA LYS A 561 32.21 10.32 -28.33
C LYS A 561 33.48 9.48 -28.18
N SER A 562 33.44 8.15 -28.33
CA SER A 562 34.61 7.31 -28.03
C SER A 562 35.69 7.29 -29.12
N LEU A 563 35.61 8.16 -30.13
CA LEU A 563 36.59 8.27 -31.22
C LEU A 563 37.77 9.21 -30.90
N GLY A 564 37.81 9.81 -29.71
CA GLY A 564 38.86 10.76 -29.33
C GLY A 564 38.78 12.09 -30.11
N LYS A 565 39.55 13.09 -29.68
CA LYS A 565 39.50 14.47 -30.23
C LYS A 565 40.09 14.62 -31.64
N SER A 566 40.19 13.57 -32.47
CA SER A 566 40.53 13.70 -33.88
C SER A 566 39.28 13.71 -34.76
N GLU A 567 38.73 14.91 -34.93
CA GLU A 567 38.30 15.49 -36.21
C GLU A 567 37.11 14.84 -36.98
N GLY A 568 35.89 15.27 -36.63
CA GLY A 568 34.97 16.00 -37.54
C GLY A 568 34.33 15.30 -38.74
N THR A 569 34.82 14.15 -39.20
CA THR A 569 34.34 13.50 -40.43
C THR A 569 33.45 12.30 -40.12
N LEU A 570 33.95 11.33 -39.34
CA LEU A 570 33.20 10.10 -39.02
C LEU A 570 31.93 10.37 -38.20
N ALA A 571 31.92 11.36 -37.32
CA ALA A 571 30.74 11.73 -36.54
C ALA A 571 29.57 12.18 -37.42
N ASN A 572 29.85 12.95 -38.47
CA ASN A 572 28.84 13.40 -39.44
C ASN A 572 28.30 12.23 -40.27
N TYR A 573 29.16 11.26 -40.62
CA TYR A 573 28.73 10.04 -41.28
C TYR A 573 27.87 9.15 -40.36
N ILE A 574 28.19 9.07 -39.07
CA ILE A 574 27.37 8.36 -38.07
C ILE A 574 26.00 9.03 -37.94
N GLU A 575 25.95 10.36 -37.85
CA GLU A 575 24.69 11.13 -37.81
C GLU A 575 23.86 10.87 -39.06
N GLN A 576 24.48 10.94 -40.25
CA GLN A 576 23.79 10.66 -41.50
C GLN A 576 23.26 9.22 -41.57
N PHE A 577 24.03 8.24 -41.08
CA PHE A 577 23.57 6.86 -40.97
C PHE A 577 22.35 6.72 -40.05
N VAL A 578 22.35 7.37 -38.89
CA VAL A 578 21.18 7.36 -37.97
C VAL A 578 19.95 8.01 -38.62
N VAL A 579 20.14 9.09 -39.40
CA VAL A 579 19.06 9.71 -40.18
C VAL A 579 18.51 8.74 -41.22
N ASP A 580 19.38 8.00 -41.91
CA ASP A 580 18.98 7.06 -42.95
C ASP A 580 18.21 5.86 -42.35
N VAL A 581 18.69 5.31 -41.23
CA VAL A 581 17.97 4.28 -40.44
C VAL A 581 16.61 4.80 -39.97
N GLY A 582 16.56 6.03 -39.45
CA GLY A 582 15.31 6.63 -38.99
C GLY A 582 14.28 6.87 -40.09
N ARG A 583 14.72 7.19 -41.32
CA ARG A 583 13.83 7.32 -42.49
C ARG A 583 13.33 5.95 -42.95
N TYR A 584 14.22 4.96 -43.00
CA TYR A 584 13.85 3.59 -43.33
C TYR A 584 12.79 3.04 -42.36
N ALA A 585 13.02 3.17 -41.05
CA ALA A 585 12.08 2.74 -40.00
C ALA A 585 10.70 3.43 -40.11
N LYS A 586 10.65 4.68 -40.62
CA LYS A 586 9.42 5.45 -40.81
C LYS A 586 8.71 5.17 -42.15
N GLY A 587 9.27 4.30 -42.98
CA GLY A 587 8.65 3.87 -44.24
C GLY A 587 8.86 4.81 -45.43
N ASP A 588 9.83 5.73 -45.35
CA ASP A 588 10.15 6.65 -46.46
C ASP A 588 10.85 5.89 -47.60
N SER A 589 10.06 5.54 -48.63
CA SER A 589 10.39 4.66 -49.76
C SER A 589 10.98 3.31 -49.35
N ARG A 590 10.17 2.24 -49.31
CA ARG A 590 10.67 0.86 -49.15
C ARG A 590 11.41 0.33 -50.39
N ASN A 591 11.56 1.14 -51.44
CA ASN A 591 12.36 0.78 -52.60
C ASN A 591 13.85 0.99 -52.25
N LEU A 592 14.57 -0.12 -52.06
CA LEU A 592 16.00 -0.10 -51.74
C LEU A 592 16.81 0.62 -52.82
N GLU A 593 16.42 0.48 -54.09
CA GLU A 593 17.19 0.99 -55.22
C GLU A 593 17.10 2.53 -55.31
N ASP A 594 15.90 3.09 -55.13
CA ASP A 594 15.69 4.54 -55.06
C ASP A 594 16.44 5.16 -53.86
N ASN A 595 16.58 4.38 -52.77
CA ASN A 595 17.28 4.82 -51.58
C ASN A 595 18.80 4.79 -51.74
N LYS A 596 19.36 3.82 -52.47
CA LYS A 596 20.81 3.72 -52.71
C LYS A 596 21.37 4.99 -53.36
N GLU A 597 20.76 5.45 -54.45
CA GLU A 597 21.20 6.68 -55.12
C GLU A 597 21.17 7.89 -54.16
N ARG A 598 20.12 7.97 -53.35
CA ARG A 598 19.96 9.02 -52.35
C ARG A 598 21.04 8.94 -51.27
N TRP A 599 21.29 7.77 -50.72
CA TRP A 599 22.33 7.54 -49.70
C TRP A 599 23.72 7.86 -50.23
N VAL A 600 24.07 7.42 -51.44
CA VAL A 600 25.32 7.78 -52.12
C VAL A 600 25.49 9.30 -52.15
N LYS A 601 24.46 10.03 -52.59
CA LYS A 601 24.48 11.49 -52.65
C LYS A 601 24.60 12.16 -51.28
N GLN A 602 23.88 11.65 -50.27
CA GLN A 602 23.90 12.19 -48.91
C GLN A 602 25.28 12.00 -48.26
N CYS A 603 25.83 10.79 -48.32
CA CYS A 603 27.18 10.49 -47.85
C CYS A 603 28.22 11.35 -48.59
N ARG A 604 28.16 11.42 -49.93
CA ARG A 604 29.06 12.23 -50.76
C ARG A 604 29.06 13.72 -50.39
N ALA A 605 27.92 14.28 -49.99
CA ALA A 605 27.77 15.69 -49.64
C ALA A 605 28.49 16.07 -48.33
N LEU A 606 28.80 15.09 -47.48
CA LEU A 606 29.49 15.33 -46.20
C LEU A 606 31.00 15.58 -46.36
N VAL A 607 31.59 15.26 -47.51
CA VAL A 607 33.04 15.52 -47.78
C VAL A 607 33.32 17.01 -48.04
N SER A 608 32.28 17.81 -48.32
CA SER A 608 32.37 19.23 -48.66
C SER A 608 32.06 20.19 -47.49
N LYS A 609 31.89 19.65 -46.28
CA LYS A 609 31.70 20.39 -45.02
C LYS A 609 32.78 19.95 -44.03
#